data_AF-A0A660MB74-F1
#
_entry.id   AF-A0A660MB74-F1
#
_cell.length_a   1.000
_cell.length_b   1.000
_cell.length_c   1.000
_cell.angle_alpha   90.00
_cell.angle_beta   90.00
_cell.angle_gamma   90.00
#
_symmetry.space_group_name_H-M   'P 1'
#
loop_
_entity.id
_entity.type
_entity.pdbx_description
1 polymer ?
#
loop_
_entity_poly.entity_id
_entity_poly.type
_entity_poly.pdbx_seq_one_letter_code
_entity_poly.pdbx_strand_id
1 'polypeptide(L)' 'MEEIVRCKLAQHDLVRETLIASGDRYIVEMNDDDSFWGWGSHHAGRNELGKIWMRLRDELQSASEDSPMNSGEQNS' A
#
# COMPACT_ATOMS: atom_id res chain seq x y z
N MET A 1 -10.75 2.24 10.00
CA MET A 1 -9.47 2.84 9.58
C MET A 1 -9.17 2.55 8.12
N GLU A 2 -9.20 1.28 7.68
CA GLU A 2 -8.95 0.92 6.29
C GLU A 2 -9.79 1.70 5.27
N GLU A 3 -11.10 1.82 5.48
CA GLU A 3 -11.98 2.62 4.61
C GLU A 3 -11.53 4.08 4.47
N ILE A 4 -11.02 4.69 5.54
CA ILE A 4 -10.51 6.08 5.51
C ILE A 4 -9.24 6.15 4.67
N VAL A 5 -8.35 5.16 4.80
CA VAL A 5 -7.14 5.07 3.97
C VAL A 5 -7.51 4.86 2.50
N ARG A 6 -8.53 4.04 2.22
CA ARG A 6 -9.08 3.85 0.87
C ARG A 6 -9.66 5.14 0.30
N CYS A 7 -10.43 5.91 1.09
CA CYS A 7 -10.89 7.24 0.69
C CYS A 7 -9.74 8.19 0.39
N LYS A 8 -8.67 8.18 1.21
CA LYS A 8 -7.46 8.99 0.97
C LYS A 8 -6.78 8.64 -0.36
N LEU A 9 -6.69 7.36 -0.69
CA LEU A 9 -6.16 6.89 -1.98
C LEU A 9 -7.04 7.29 -3.16
N ALA A 10 -8.35 7.27 -3.00
CA ALA A 10 -9.30 7.71 -4.03
C ALA A 10 -9.29 9.23 -4.24
N GLN A 11 -9.02 10.00 -3.18
CA GLN A 11 -9.02 11.47 -3.24
C GLN A 11 -7.68 12.05 -3.74
N HIS A 12 -6.57 11.32 -3.64
CA HIS A 12 -5.24 11.86 -3.91
C HIS A 12 -4.37 10.90 -4.76
N ASP A 13 -4.30 11.17 -6.06
CA ASP A 13 -3.51 10.37 -7.02
C ASP A 13 -2.04 10.23 -6.61
N LEU A 14 -1.41 11.32 -6.16
CA LEU A 14 -0.02 11.30 -5.72
C LEU A 14 0.24 10.30 -4.57
N VAL A 15 -0.71 10.17 -3.62
CA VAL A 15 -0.59 9.23 -2.51
C VAL A 15 -0.69 7.80 -3.03
N ARG A 16 -1.61 7.55 -3.97
CA ARG A 16 -1.76 6.25 -4.63
C ARG A 16 -0.52 5.85 -5.42
N GLU A 17 0.01 6.76 -6.23
CA GLU A 17 1.23 6.53 -7.01
C GLU A 17 2.44 6.30 -6.11
N THR A 18 2.59 7.08 -5.04
CA THR A 18 3.66 6.89 -4.05
C THR A 18 3.54 5.52 -3.37
N LEU A 19 2.32 5.09 -3.04
CA LEU A 19 2.08 3.78 -2.44
C LEU A 19 2.47 2.65 -3.40
N ILE A 20 2.10 2.73 -4.68
CA ILE A 20 2.49 1.73 -5.69
C ILE A 20 4.01 1.74 -5.89
N ALA A 21 4.64 2.92 -6.00
CA ALA A 21 6.08 3.09 -6.17
C ALA A 21 6.90 2.61 -4.96
N SER A 22 6.26 2.38 -3.81
CA SER A 22 6.90 1.73 -2.65
C SER A 22 7.36 0.29 -2.97
N GLY A 23 6.79 -0.35 -3.99
CA GLY A 23 7.14 -1.70 -4.41
C GLY A 23 6.85 -2.70 -3.29
N ASP A 24 7.84 -3.53 -2.95
CA ASP A 24 7.79 -4.53 -1.88
C ASP A 24 8.28 -3.99 -0.51
N ARG A 25 8.67 -2.71 -0.43
CA ARG A 25 9.20 -2.14 0.82
C ARG A 25 8.19 -2.21 1.95
N TYR A 26 8.69 -2.52 3.14
CA TYR A 26 7.90 -2.52 4.37
C TYR A 26 7.53 -1.08 4.76
N ILE A 27 6.25 -0.81 4.96
CA ILE A 27 5.74 0.51 5.35
C ILE A 27 5.42 0.48 6.83
N VAL A 28 5.86 1.50 7.54
CA VAL A 28 5.65 1.65 8.98
C VAL A 28 5.50 3.11 9.35
N GLU A 29 4.60 3.38 10.28
CA GLU A 29 4.41 4.71 10.84
C GLU A 29 5.39 4.89 12.01
N MET A 30 6.33 5.82 11.87
CA MET A 30 7.51 5.93 12.75
C MET A 30 7.18 6.73 14.03
N ASN A 31 6.27 6.19 14.82
CA ASN A 31 5.91 6.67 16.14
C ASN A 31 6.24 5.62 17.20
N ASP A 32 7.20 5.93 18.07
CA ASP A 32 7.65 5.04 19.14
C ASP A 32 6.67 4.99 20.32
N ASP A 33 5.77 5.98 20.45
CA ASP A 33 4.77 6.05 21.52
C ASP A 33 3.43 5.39 21.14
N ASP A 34 3.26 4.98 19.88
CA ASP A 34 2.07 4.27 19.40
C ASP A 34 2.38 2.81 19.07
N SER A 35 2.10 1.92 20.02
CA SER A 35 2.29 0.47 19.85
C SER A 35 1.20 -0.23 19.04
N PHE A 36 0.10 0.45 18.68
CA PHE A 36 -0.98 -0.14 17.90
C PHE A 36 -0.88 0.24 16.43
N TRP A 37 -0.90 1.53 16.10
CA TRP A 37 -0.81 1.99 14.71
C TRP A 37 0.62 2.11 14.22
N GLY A 38 1.55 2.46 15.11
CA GLY A 38 2.92 2.83 14.80
C GLY A 38 3.96 1.74 15.07
N TRP A 39 5.20 2.21 15.02
CA TRP A 39 6.44 1.46 15.20
C TRP A 39 6.59 0.94 16.64
N GLY A 40 6.07 1.71 17.60
CA GLY A 40 6.05 1.40 19.03
C GLY A 40 7.44 1.30 19.67
N SER A 41 7.45 1.35 20.99
CA SER A 41 8.69 1.31 21.77
C SER A 41 9.50 0.06 21.44
N HIS A 42 10.81 0.25 21.26
CA HIS A 42 11.75 -0.81 20.89
C HIS A 42 11.36 -1.59 19.63
N HIS A 43 10.61 -0.98 18.71
CA HIS A 43 10.19 -1.62 17.47
C HIS A 43 9.27 -2.83 17.66
N ALA A 44 8.56 -2.86 18.80
CA ALA A 44 7.61 -3.91 19.15
C ALA A 44 6.14 -3.50 18.89
N GLY A 45 5.91 -2.38 18.20
CA GLY A 45 4.58 -1.93 17.80
C GLY A 45 3.95 -2.85 16.74
N ARG A 46 2.63 -2.85 16.71
CA ARG A 46 1.85 -3.70 15.80
C ARG A 46 1.85 -3.21 14.36
N ASN A 47 2.18 -1.94 14.12
CA ASN A 47 2.18 -1.33 12.80
C ASN A 47 0.87 -1.59 12.01
N GLU A 48 -0.30 -1.48 12.67
CA GLU A 48 -1.58 -1.76 12.01
C GLU A 48 -1.85 -0.80 10.85
N LEU A 49 -1.32 0.44 10.89
CA LEU A 49 -1.47 1.38 9.79
C LEU A 49 -0.61 0.97 8.58
N GLY A 50 0.65 0.60 8.80
CA GLY A 50 1.52 0.10 7.74
C GLY A 50 0.97 -1.18 7.09
N LYS A 51 0.40 -2.09 7.89
CA LYS A 51 -0.29 -3.29 7.37
C LYS A 51 -1.48 -2.95 6.46
N ILE A 52 -2.27 -1.93 6.80
CA ILE A 52 -3.36 -1.45 5.95
C ILE A 52 -2.81 -0.91 4.63
N TRP A 53 -1.76 -0.08 4.67
CA TRP A 53 -1.13 0.46 3.45
C TRP A 53 -0.63 -0.64 2.53
N MET A 54 0.07 -1.64 3.06
CA MET A 54 0.59 -2.77 2.28
C MET A 54 -0.53 -3.62 1.68
N ARG A 55 -1.60 -3.91 2.43
CA ARG A 55 -2.77 -4.66 1.89
C ARG A 55 -3.42 -3.92 0.73
N LEU A 56 -3.65 -2.60 0.88
CA LEU A 56 -4.25 -1.79 -0.18
C LEU A 56 -3.32 -1.62 -1.39
N ARG A 57 -2.01 -1.61 -1.19
CA ARG A 57 -1.03 -1.64 -2.29
C ARG A 57 -1.16 -2.92 -3.10
N ASP A 58 -1.24 -4.07 -2.42
CA ASP A 58 -1.36 -5.37 -3.07
C ASP A 58 -2.66 -5.45 -3.89
N GLU A 59 -3.78 -4.95 -3.35
CA GLU A 59 -5.04 -4.85 -4.09
C GLU A 59 -4.94 -3.99 -5.37
N LEU A 60 -4.25 -2.84 -5.29
CA LEU A 60 -4.05 -1.95 -6.43
C LEU A 60 -3.17 -2.59 -7.52
N GLN A 61 -2.20 -3.41 -7.12
CA GLN A 61 -1.34 -4.15 -8.04
C GLN A 61 -2.11 -5.29 -8.71
N SER A 62 -2.88 -6.07 -7.96
CA SER A 62 -3.70 -7.16 -8.52
C SER A 62 -4.78 -6.64 -9.48
N ALA A 63 -5.40 -5.49 -9.18
CA ALA A 63 -6.37 -4.86 -10.07
C ALA A 63 -5.74 -4.41 -11.42
N SER A 64 -4.42 -4.23 -11.48
CA SER A 64 -3.71 -3.90 -12.71
C SER A 64 -3.36 -5.11 -13.57
N GLU A 65 -3.26 -6.31 -12.97
CA GLU A 65 -2.95 -7.56 -13.68
C GLU A 65 -4.16 -8.18 -14.40
N ASP A 66 -5.39 -7.87 -13.96
CA ASP A 66 -6.64 -8.33 -14.60
C ASP A 66 -7.03 -7.53 -15.87
N SER A 67 -6.19 -6.59 -16.33
CA SER A 67 -6.44 -5.91 -17.60
C SER A 67 -5.99 -6.80 -18.76
N PRO A 68 -6.87 -7.17 -19.72
CA PRO A 68 -6.52 -7.98 -20.88
C PRO A 68 -5.69 -7.14 -21.86
N MET A 69 -4.42 -6.92 -21.55
CA MET A 69 -3.42 -6.33 -22.43
C MET A 69 -2.09 -7.08 -22.29
N ASN A 70 -2.14 -8.36 -22.70
CA ASN A 70 -0.97 -9.01 -23.30
C ASN A 70 -1.41 -9.79 -24.54
N SER A 71 -1.99 -9.08 -25.51
CA SER A 71 -2.08 -9.53 -26.89
C SER A 71 -1.26 -8.59 -27.78
N GLY A 72 0.05 -8.57 -27.53
CA GLY A 72 1.04 -7.93 -28.39
C GLY A 72 1.74 -9.00 -29.21
N GLU A 73 1.22 -9.21 -30.42
CA GLU A 73 1.87 -9.72 -31.63
C GLU A 73 3.34 -10.17 -31.50
N GLN A 74 3.58 -11.47 -31.66
CA GLN A 74 4.77 -11.91 -32.40
C GLN A 74 4.34 -12.16 -33.84
N ASN A 75 4.58 -11.15 -34.68
CA ASN A 75 4.48 -11.21 -36.13
C ASN A 75 5.72 -11.89 -36.72
N SER A 76 5.48 -12.72 -37.75
CA SER A 76 6.37 -13.31 -38.78
C SER A 76 7.08 -14.62 -38.46
#